data_AF-A0A3P5YTG5-F1
#
_entry.id   AF-A0A3P5YTG5-F1
#
_cell.length_a   1.000
_cell.length_b   1.000
_cell.length_c   1.000
_cell.angle_alpha   90.00
_cell.angle_beta   90.00
_cell.angle_gamma   90.00
#
_symmetry.space_group_name_H-M   'P 1'
#
loop_
_entity.id
_entity.type
_entity.pdbx_description
1 polymer ?
#
loop_
_entity_poly.entity_id
_entity_poly.type
_entity_poly.pdbx_seq_one_letter_code
_entity_poly.pdbx_strand_id
1 'polypeptide(L)'
;RRIVIWDSDLAYATDAEIAKAVKPIAHMLPYMLRMLSTGAERELYTVDFTHERESGVPQNKQSGDCGVYCLKYIECHALGMPFPPHELCDKKIKTIRSQMASEIFDETRINGTEKRDYKHLGVYD
;
A
#
# COMPACT_ATOMS: atom_id res chain seq x y z
N ARG A 1 11.14 -2.87 15.82
CA ARG A 1 11.22 -2.42 14.41
C ARG A 1 10.59 -3.52 13.59
N ARG A 2 9.45 -3.24 12.97
CA ARG A 2 8.57 -4.24 12.36
C ARG A 2 8.07 -3.70 11.03
N ILE A 3 8.07 -4.55 10.02
CA ILE A 3 7.39 -4.33 8.74
C ILE A 3 5.99 -4.91 8.88
N VAL A 4 4.98 -4.09 8.67
CA VAL A 4 3.57 -4.53 8.63
C VAL A 4 3.17 -4.66 7.17
N ILE A 5 2.66 -5.82 6.78
CA ILE A 5 2.12 -6.04 5.44
C ILE A 5 0.59 -5.93 5.52
N TRP A 6 0.02 -4.96 4.83
CA TRP A 6 -1.42 -4.90 4.57
C TRP A 6 -1.71 -5.47 3.20
N ASP A 7 -2.52 -6.51 3.17
CA ASP A 7 -2.86 -7.21 1.94
C ASP A 7 -4.37 -7.18 1.71
N SER A 8 -4.78 -6.56 0.60
CA SER A 8 -6.19 -6.48 0.20
C SER A 8 -6.70 -7.74 -0.48
N ASP A 9 -5.85 -8.71 -0.82
CA ASP A 9 -6.25 -9.95 -1.47
C ASP A 9 -5.57 -11.15 -0.81
N LEU A 10 -6.24 -11.68 0.22
CA LEU A 10 -5.74 -12.84 0.96
C LEU A 10 -5.56 -14.10 0.09
N ALA A 11 -6.27 -14.21 -1.04
CA ALA A 11 -6.23 -15.38 -1.91
C ALA A 11 -5.06 -15.34 -2.91
N TYR A 12 -4.48 -14.16 -3.16
CA TYR A 12 -3.44 -13.98 -4.16
C TYR A 12 -2.08 -14.57 -3.76
N ALA A 13 -1.68 -14.41 -2.50
CA ALA A 13 -0.40 -14.89 -1.99
C ALA A 13 -0.52 -15.51 -0.60
N THR A 14 0.23 -16.60 -0.42
CA THR A 14 0.38 -17.25 0.89
C THR A 14 1.35 -16.47 1.78
N ASP A 15 1.25 -16.69 3.10
CA ASP A 15 2.17 -16.06 4.05
C ASP A 15 3.63 -16.46 3.81
N ALA A 16 3.89 -17.67 3.30
CA ALA A 16 5.23 -18.13 2.95
C ALA A 16 5.81 -17.37 1.75
N GLU A 17 4.99 -17.10 0.74
CA GLU A 17 5.40 -16.30 -0.44
C GLU A 17 5.66 -14.85 -0.06
N ILE A 18 4.78 -14.26 0.76
CA ILE A 18 4.97 -12.90 1.30
C ILE A 18 6.25 -12.84 2.14
N ALA A 19 6.45 -13.79 3.06
CA ALA A 19 7.67 -13.85 3.87
C ALA A 19 8.93 -13.96 3.01
N LYS A 20 8.91 -14.80 1.97
CA LYS A 20 10.02 -14.92 1.01
C LYS A 20 10.29 -13.58 0.30
N ALA A 21 9.26 -12.85 -0.11
CA ALA A 21 9.38 -11.57 -0.78
C ALA A 21 9.87 -10.44 0.15
N VAL A 22 9.41 -10.42 1.41
CA VAL A 22 9.74 -9.37 2.38
C VAL A 22 11.10 -9.59 3.05
N LYS A 23 11.56 -10.84 3.20
CA LYS A 23 12.85 -11.19 3.81
C LYS A 23 14.04 -10.34 3.33
N PRO A 24 14.30 -10.15 2.02
CA PRO A 24 15.39 -9.28 1.57
C PRO A 24 15.20 -7.82 2.00
N ILE A 25 13.97 -7.30 2.01
CA ILE A 25 13.66 -5.93 2.45
C ILE A 25 13.93 -5.78 3.96
N ALA A 26 13.46 -6.76 4.75
CA ALA A 26 13.65 -6.82 6.20
C ALA A 26 15.13 -6.88 6.60
N HIS A 27 15.95 -7.52 5.77
CA HIS A 27 17.40 -7.55 5.94
C HIS A 27 18.05 -6.23 5.52
N MET A 28 17.72 -5.67 4.35
CA MET A 28 18.39 -4.47 3.82
C MET A 28 18.06 -3.18 4.56
N LEU A 29 16.81 -2.99 4.99
CA LEU A 29 16.35 -1.77 5.65
C LEU A 29 17.19 -1.33 6.86
N PRO A 30 17.51 -2.18 7.85
CA PRO A 30 18.36 -1.78 8.96
C PRO A 30 19.74 -1.31 8.50
N TYR A 31 20.38 -1.95 7.51
CA TYR A 31 21.67 -1.46 6.99
C TYR A 31 21.55 -0.07 6.37
N MET A 32 20.52 0.16 5.55
CA MET A 32 20.27 1.47 4.95
C MET A 32 20.05 2.54 6.03
N LEU A 33 19.21 2.26 7.02
CA LEU A 33 18.94 3.17 8.13
C LEU A 33 20.19 3.42 8.98
N ARG A 34 21.00 2.40 9.25
CA ARG A 34 22.27 2.53 9.96
C ARG A 34 23.23 3.48 9.24
N MET A 35 23.34 3.33 7.92
CA MET A 35 24.21 4.18 7.09
C MET A 35 23.77 5.65 7.11
N LEU A 36 22.46 5.90 7.14
CA LEU A 36 21.88 7.24 7.19
C LEU A 36 21.84 7.85 8.60
N SER A 37 21.99 7.03 9.64
CA SER A 37 21.94 7.46 11.04
C SER A 37 23.30 7.96 11.56
N THR A 38 23.27 8.75 12.64
CA THR A 38 24.48 9.28 13.30
C THR A 38 24.50 8.95 14.79
N GLY A 39 25.70 8.89 15.40
CA GLY A 39 25.84 8.65 16.83
C GLY A 39 25.16 7.37 17.33
N ALA A 40 24.50 7.47 18.49
CA ALA A 40 23.86 6.34 19.18
C ALA A 40 22.70 5.71 18.39
N GLU A 41 22.10 6.44 17.44
CA GLU A 41 21.00 5.90 16.61
C GLU A 41 21.47 4.76 15.71
N ARG A 42 22.77 4.67 15.38
CA ARG A 42 23.29 3.54 14.57
C ARG A 42 23.12 2.19 15.26
N GLU A 43 23.22 2.16 16.59
CA GLU A 43 23.10 0.94 17.39
C GLU A 43 21.67 0.39 17.40
N LEU A 44 20.70 1.21 16.99
CA LEU A 44 19.30 0.80 16.82
C LEU A 44 19.12 -0.14 15.60
N TYR A 45 20.00 -0.09 14.61
CA TYR A 45 19.82 -0.76 13.32
C TYR A 45 20.85 -1.86 13.08
N THR A 46 21.05 -2.72 14.08
CA THR A 46 22.03 -3.81 14.09
C THR A 46 21.43 -5.18 13.79
N VAL A 47 20.10 -5.28 13.73
CA VAL A 47 19.35 -6.52 13.53
C VAL A 47 18.31 -6.36 12.44
N ASP A 48 18.00 -7.47 11.77
CA ASP A 48 16.93 -7.58 10.79
C ASP A 48 15.59 -7.14 11.38
N PHE A 49 14.77 -6.49 10.55
CA PHE A 49 13.41 -6.14 10.95
C PHE A 49 12.55 -7.41 11.00
N THR A 50 11.64 -7.48 11.97
CA THR A 50 10.60 -8.50 11.92
C THR A 50 9.54 -8.11 10.89
N HIS A 51 8.78 -9.07 10.39
CA HIS A 51 7.67 -8.81 9.48
C HIS A 51 6.44 -9.63 9.87
N GLU A 52 5.25 -9.10 9.60
CA GLU A 52 4.02 -9.88 9.67
C GLU A 52 2.94 -9.31 8.76
N ARG A 53 2.08 -10.20 8.27
CA ARG A 53 0.88 -9.84 7.52
C ARG A 53 -0.24 -9.55 8.51
N GLU A 54 -0.76 -8.33 8.46
CA GLU A 54 -1.82 -7.91 9.35
C GLU A 54 -3.13 -8.63 9.00
N SER A 55 -3.82 -9.13 10.01
CA SER A 55 -5.10 -9.81 9.86
C SER A 55 -6.27 -8.85 10.02
N GLY A 56 -7.43 -9.19 9.47
CA GLY A 56 -8.64 -8.38 9.64
C GLY A 56 -8.63 -7.04 8.90
N VAL A 57 -7.65 -6.81 8.02
CA VAL A 57 -7.68 -5.68 7.10
C VAL A 57 -8.82 -5.88 6.09
N PRO A 58 -9.44 -4.79 5.60
CA PRO A 58 -10.42 -4.87 4.52
C PRO A 58 -9.97 -5.73 3.33
N GLN A 59 -10.91 -6.32 2.60
CA GLN A 59 -10.57 -7.26 1.53
C GLN A 59 -11.26 -6.85 0.23
N ASN A 60 -10.46 -6.75 -0.82
CA ASN A 60 -10.88 -6.58 -2.19
C ASN A 60 -11.27 -7.95 -2.76
N LYS A 61 -12.54 -8.35 -2.63
CA LYS A 61 -12.97 -9.66 -3.12
C LYS A 61 -13.20 -9.65 -4.63
N GLN A 62 -13.43 -8.47 -5.21
CA GLN A 62 -13.48 -8.28 -6.65
C GLN A 62 -12.08 -7.97 -7.22
N SER A 63 -11.87 -8.14 -8.52
CA SER A 63 -10.60 -7.77 -9.15
C SER A 63 -10.55 -6.28 -9.50
N GLY A 64 -9.33 -5.72 -9.55
CA GLY A 64 -9.08 -4.39 -10.14
C GLY A 64 -9.03 -3.22 -9.17
N ASP A 65 -9.33 -3.39 -7.88
CA ASP A 65 -9.34 -2.30 -6.90
C ASP A 65 -8.19 -2.35 -5.86
N CYS A 66 -7.24 -3.29 -5.98
CA CYS A 66 -6.12 -3.41 -5.04
C CYS A 66 -5.31 -2.11 -4.85
N GLY A 67 -5.20 -1.28 -5.90
CA GLY A 67 -4.59 0.05 -5.82
C GLY A 67 -5.38 1.03 -4.94
N VAL A 68 -6.71 1.00 -5.02
CA VAL A 68 -7.59 1.85 -4.20
C VAL A 68 -7.50 1.43 -2.72
N TYR A 69 -7.53 0.13 -2.44
CA TYR A 69 -7.34 -0.39 -1.09
C TYR A 69 -5.96 -0.03 -0.53
N CYS A 70 -4.89 -0.17 -1.33
CA CYS A 70 -3.54 0.22 -0.94
C CYS A 70 -3.46 1.69 -0.52
N LEU A 71 -4.01 2.60 -1.31
CA LEU A 71 -4.04 4.03 -0.99
C LEU A 71 -4.84 4.32 0.28
N LYS A 72 -6.01 3.69 0.46
CA LYS A 72 -6.79 3.86 1.70
C LYS A 72 -6.08 3.30 2.93
N TYR A 73 -5.28 2.24 2.81
CA TYR A 73 -4.46 1.76 3.92
C TYR A 73 -3.39 2.77 4.31
N ILE A 74 -2.71 3.35 3.33
CA ILE A 74 -1.71 4.41 3.56
C ILE A 74 -2.37 5.61 4.24
N GLU A 75 -3.52 6.05 3.74
CA GLU A 75 -4.26 7.19 4.30
C GLU A 75 -4.70 6.94 5.74
N CYS A 76 -5.38 5.82 6.01
CA CYS A 76 -5.81 5.49 7.37
C CYS A 76 -4.63 5.39 8.33
N HIS A 77 -3.52 4.77 7.91
CA HIS A 77 -2.32 4.67 8.74
C HIS A 77 -1.68 6.04 9.01
N ALA A 78 -1.56 6.89 7.99
CA ALA A 78 -1.01 8.23 8.14
C ALA A 78 -1.83 9.11 9.08
N LEU A 79 -3.16 8.91 9.10
CA LEU A 79 -4.09 9.59 10.01
C LEU A 79 -4.19 8.93 11.40
N GLY A 80 -3.51 7.80 11.63
CA GLY A 80 -3.62 7.05 12.88
C GLY A 80 -5.01 6.45 13.13
N MET A 81 -5.79 6.22 12.08
CA MET A 81 -7.13 5.67 12.17
C MET A 81 -7.16 4.16 11.87
N PRO A 82 -8.03 3.38 12.52
CA PRO A 82 -8.25 1.99 12.14
C PRO A 82 -8.87 1.92 10.73
N PHE A 83 -8.62 0.81 10.03
CA PHE A 83 -9.30 0.55 8.77
C PHE A 83 -10.79 0.35 9.02
N PRO A 84 -11.69 1.07 8.33
CA PRO A 84 -13.12 0.94 8.57
C PRO A 84 -13.71 -0.22 7.72
N PRO A 85 -13.94 -1.43 8.26
CA PRO A 85 -14.27 -2.62 7.46
C PRO A 85 -15.63 -2.54 6.75
N HIS A 86 -16.53 -1.68 7.22
CA HIS A 86 -17.84 -1.45 6.61
C HIS A 86 -17.88 -0.25 5.65
N GLU A 87 -16.84 0.59 5.67
CA GLU A 87 -16.71 1.73 4.76
C GLU A 87 -15.78 1.36 3.60
N LEU A 88 -14.62 0.79 3.90
CA LEU A 88 -13.69 0.24 2.91
C LEU A 88 -14.11 -1.19 2.58
N CYS A 89 -15.02 -1.34 1.62
CA CYS A 89 -15.49 -2.64 1.14
C CYS A 89 -15.98 -2.54 -0.31
N ASP A 90 -16.10 -3.68 -0.99
CA ASP A 90 -16.47 -3.75 -2.41
C ASP A 90 -17.80 -3.04 -2.74
N LYS A 91 -18.77 -3.03 -1.81
CA LYS A 91 -20.05 -2.32 -2.00
C LYS A 91 -19.87 -0.82 -2.19
N LYS A 92 -18.85 -0.24 -1.56
CA LYS A 92 -18.57 1.21 -1.54
C LYS A 92 -17.34 1.59 -2.35
N ILE A 93 -16.53 0.61 -2.77
CA ILE A 93 -15.23 0.87 -3.42
C ILE A 93 -15.35 1.67 -4.71
N LYS A 94 -16.45 1.49 -5.48
CA LYS A 94 -16.71 2.31 -6.68
C LYS A 94 -16.84 3.80 -6.34
N THR A 95 -17.57 4.11 -5.27
CA THR A 95 -17.73 5.49 -4.78
C THR A 95 -16.40 6.03 -4.26
N ILE A 96 -15.67 5.23 -3.46
CA ILE A 96 -14.35 5.60 -2.95
C ILE A 96 -13.39 5.91 -4.11
N ARG A 97 -13.32 5.04 -5.12
CA ARG A 97 -12.49 5.21 -6.31
C ARG A 97 -12.82 6.49 -7.06
N SER A 98 -14.12 6.77 -7.29
CA SER A 98 -14.56 8.00 -7.97
C SER A 98 -14.25 9.26 -7.14
N GLN A 99 -14.43 9.20 -5.83
CA GLN A 99 -14.10 10.30 -4.92
C GLN A 99 -12.60 10.59 -4.95
N MET A 100 -11.77 9.57 -4.74
CA MET A 100 -10.31 9.70 -4.77
C MET A 100 -9.81 10.22 -6.11
N ALA A 101 -10.35 9.74 -7.23
CA ALA A 101 -9.99 10.24 -8.55
C ALA A 101 -10.33 11.74 -8.70
N SER A 102 -11.46 12.18 -8.16
CA SER A 102 -11.88 13.58 -8.19
C SER A 102 -11.00 14.46 -7.30
N GLU A 103 -10.66 13.98 -6.10
CA GLU A 103 -9.77 14.66 -5.15
C GLU A 103 -8.36 14.80 -5.73
N ILE A 104 -7.79 13.72 -6.29
CA ILE A 104 -6.48 13.76 -6.95
C ILE A 104 -6.51 14.73 -8.13
N PHE A 105 -7.57 14.71 -8.95
CA PHE A 105 -7.69 15.62 -10.09
C PHE A 105 -7.70 17.10 -9.65
N ASP A 106 -8.45 17.43 -8.60
CA ASP A 106 -8.52 18.77 -8.03
C ASP A 106 -7.18 19.20 -7.40
N GLU A 107 -6.58 18.33 -6.58
CA GLU A 107 -5.32 18.60 -5.88
C GLU A 107 -4.15 18.81 -6.85
N THR A 108 -4.03 17.93 -7.85
CA THR A 108 -2.94 17.99 -8.83
C THR A 108 -3.14 19.09 -9.87
N ARG A 109 -4.34 19.69 -9.93
CA ARG A 109 -4.73 20.70 -10.92
C ARG A 109 -4.33 20.28 -12.34
N ILE A 110 -4.51 19.01 -12.69
CA ILE A 110 -4.22 18.48 -14.03
C ILE A 110 -5.24 19.07 -15.01
N ASN A 111 -5.02 20.34 -15.36
CA ASN A 111 -5.77 21.08 -16.35
C ASN A 111 -5.01 20.97 -17.67
N GLY A 112 -5.32 19.92 -18.43
CA GLY A 112 -4.72 19.71 -19.76
C GLY A 112 -3.33 19.07 -19.71
N THR A 113 -3.26 17.78 -19.40
CA THR A 113 -2.18 16.97 -19.97
C THR A 113 -2.33 17.00 -21.50
N GLU A 114 -1.21 17.11 -22.23
CA GLU A 114 -1.18 16.69 -23.64
C GLU A 114 -1.93 15.36 -23.75
N LYS A 115 -2.85 15.25 -24.71
CA LYS A 115 -3.51 13.98 -25.02
C LYS A 115 -2.43 12.99 -25.45
N ARG A 116 -1.89 12.24 -24.50
CA ARG A 116 -1.09 11.07 -24.81
C ARG A 116 -2.08 10.00 -25.25
N ASP A 117 -2.13 9.77 -26.56
CA ASP A 117 -2.89 8.69 -27.17
C ASP A 117 -2.25 7.37 -26.74
N TYR A 118 -2.70 6.85 -25.60
CA TYR A 118 -2.30 5.53 -25.13
C TYR A 118 -3.12 4.48 -25.89
N LYS A 119 -2.71 4.21 -27.13
CA LYS A 119 -3.34 3.25 -28.07
C LYS A 119 -3.50 1.82 -27.52
N HIS A 120 -3.04 1.54 -26.30
CA HIS A 120 -2.95 0.21 -25.70
C HIS A 120 -3.73 0.09 -24.38
N LEU A 121 -4.33 1.17 -23.86
CA LEU A 121 -5.05 1.12 -22.58
C LEU A 121 -6.49 0.60 -22.71
N GLY A 122 -7.08 0.61 -23.91
CA GLY A 122 -8.43 0.07 -24.18
C GLY A 122 -8.47 -1.44 -24.45
N VAL A 123 -7.43 -2.20 -24.10
CA VAL A 123 -7.35 -3.65 -24.39
C VAL A 123 -7.96 -4.50 -23.26
N TYR A 124 -8.44 -3.86 -22.19
CA TYR A 124 -9.01 -4.54 -21.02
C TYR A 124 -10.42 -4.05 -20.63
N ASP A 125 -11.15 -3.42 -21.57
CA ASP A 125 -12.60 -3.21 -21.45
C ASP A 125 -13.38 -4.47 -21.88
#